data_AF-A0AAV6YH88-F1
#
_entry.id   AF-A0AAV6YH88-F1
#
_cell.length_a   1.000
_cell.length_b   1.000
_cell.length_c   1.000
_cell.angle_alpha   90.00
_cell.angle_beta   90.00
_cell.angle_gamma   90.00
#
_symmetry.space_group_name_H-M   'P 1'
#
loop_
_entity.id
_entity.type
_entity.pdbx_description
1 polymer ?
#
loop_
_entity_poly.entity_id
_entity_poly.type
_entity_poly.pdbx_seq_one_letter_code
_entity_poly.pdbx_strand_id
1 'polypeptide(L)'
;MANNNTNNSPNGKSFSHIKRKQTNLPKRIILVRHGESQVNEDEEVLEYIPNYKIKLSEKGSHQAKETGLKIRDIVSDENTNCKVFFYVSPSNRTRETMEGIRETFSKEKVIGVGEECRLREQHFGNFQEVEKRKKIKKTRMRYGKFFYRVPDGESSADVYDRVSTFLEGLWRDMESNKFSNDPSDTDDLNLIIVSHGLTILLFLMKWFNWTVEQFEGLTNPGNCEYRVLQLGHNEEYSLAIHHKVDELKKWGLSEQMIEDQKRRACGSLGIHLNLKRLKCVDATSDDNVEDLTEEKENVILN
;
A
#
# COMPACT_ATOMS: atom_id res chain seq x y z
N MET A 1 21.66 27.22 72.29
CA MET A 1 21.49 27.94 71.01
C MET A 1 22.76 27.77 70.19
N ALA A 2 22.73 26.85 69.22
CA ALA A 2 23.66 26.80 68.08
C ALA A 2 23.18 25.66 67.18
N ASN A 3 22.89 25.97 65.92
CA ASN A 3 23.25 25.12 64.78
C ASN A 3 22.99 25.88 63.48
N ASN A 4 24.09 26.24 62.82
CA ASN A 4 24.17 26.40 61.38
C ASN A 4 24.26 24.99 60.77
N ASN A 5 23.48 24.69 59.73
CA ASN A 5 24.06 24.14 58.51
C ASN A 5 23.09 24.20 57.32
N THR A 6 23.70 24.52 56.20
CA THR A 6 23.20 24.77 54.85
C THR A 6 22.61 23.54 54.16
N ASN A 7 21.60 23.74 53.31
CA ASN A 7 21.38 22.91 52.13
C ASN A 7 20.77 23.76 51.01
N ASN A 8 21.62 24.11 50.04
CA ASN A 8 21.26 24.58 48.71
C ASN A 8 20.55 23.45 47.95
N SER A 9 19.36 23.72 47.40
CA SER A 9 18.76 22.88 46.36
C SER A 9 18.88 23.60 45.01
N PRO A 10 19.48 22.99 43.98
CA PRO A 10 19.69 23.66 42.70
C PRO A 10 18.47 23.53 41.79
N ASN A 11 18.01 24.68 41.29
CA ASN A 11 17.44 24.89 39.97
C ASN A 11 16.48 23.82 39.42
N GLY A 12 15.18 24.08 39.59
CA GLY A 12 14.12 23.50 38.77
C GLY A 12 14.35 23.87 37.30
N LYS A 13 14.94 22.94 36.54
CA LYS A 13 14.96 23.00 35.08
C LYS A 13 13.54 22.70 34.60
N SER A 14 12.83 23.76 34.20
CA SER A 14 11.66 23.70 33.34
C SER A 14 11.97 22.75 32.17
N PHE A 15 11.26 21.62 32.09
CA PHE A 15 11.27 20.76 30.92
C PHE A 15 10.77 21.60 29.75
N SER A 16 11.70 22.07 28.92
CA SER A 16 11.37 22.68 27.64
C SER A 16 10.58 21.64 26.86
N HIS A 17 9.34 21.97 26.50
CA HIS A 17 8.59 21.25 25.50
C HIS A 17 9.47 21.15 24.26
N ILE A 18 10.04 19.96 24.00
CA ILE A 18 10.66 19.65 22.72
C ILE A 18 9.52 19.80 21.71
N LYS A 19 9.49 20.93 21.00
CA LYS A 19 8.58 21.14 19.87
C LYS A 19 8.84 19.96 18.93
N ARG A 20 7.86 19.05 18.83
CA ARG A 20 7.87 18.00 17.81
C ARG A 20 8.12 18.67 16.47
N LYS A 21 9.19 18.29 15.79
CA LYS A 21 9.44 18.73 14.42
C LYS A 21 8.29 18.18 13.60
N GLN A 22 7.37 19.04 13.15
CA GLN A 22 6.25 18.64 12.30
C GLN A 22 6.86 17.94 11.09
N THR A 23 6.63 16.63 10.96
CA THR A 23 7.09 15.88 9.79
C THR A 23 6.08 16.12 8.67
N ASN A 24 6.53 16.56 7.50
CA ASN A 24 5.70 16.77 6.30
C ASN A 24 5.32 15.43 5.64
N LEU A 25 5.17 14.37 6.43
CA LEU A 25 4.86 13.05 5.94
C LEU A 25 3.37 12.97 5.62
N PRO A 26 3.01 12.32 4.49
CA PRO A 26 1.62 11.98 4.23
C PRO A 26 1.00 11.25 5.42
N LYS A 27 -0.23 11.61 5.78
CA LYS A 27 -1.01 10.82 6.75
C LYS A 27 -1.19 9.40 6.23
N ARG A 28 -1.41 9.23 4.92
CA ARG A 28 -1.64 7.93 4.29
C ARG A 28 -0.91 7.80 2.95
N ILE A 29 -0.49 6.56 2.68
CA ILE A 29 -0.08 6.08 1.36
C ILE A 29 -1.01 4.92 1.03
N ILE A 30 -1.77 5.04 -0.06
CA ILE A 30 -2.80 4.09 -0.47
C ILE A 30 -2.34 3.47 -1.78
N LEU A 31 -1.96 2.20 -1.74
CA LEU A 31 -1.53 1.44 -2.91
C LEU A 31 -2.76 0.79 -3.54
N VAL A 32 -2.98 0.98 -4.84
CA VAL A 32 -4.15 0.46 -5.54
C VAL A 32 -3.72 -0.34 -6.76
N ARG A 33 -4.16 -1.59 -6.87
CA ARG A 33 -4.00 -2.35 -8.10
C ARG A 33 -5.00 -1.86 -9.15
N HIS A 34 -4.61 -1.80 -10.41
CA HIS A 34 -5.53 -1.51 -11.51
C HIS A 34 -6.79 -2.42 -11.49
N GLY A 35 -7.89 -1.91 -12.03
CA GLY A 35 -9.13 -2.66 -12.22
C GLY A 35 -8.98 -3.82 -13.21
N GLU A 36 -10.03 -4.60 -13.37
CA GLU A 36 -10.08 -5.65 -14.39
C GLU A 36 -9.81 -5.07 -15.79
N SER A 37 -9.04 -5.80 -16.59
CA SER A 37 -8.58 -5.36 -17.90
C SER A 37 -8.96 -6.35 -18.99
N GLN A 38 -8.81 -5.95 -20.24
CA GLN A 38 -9.07 -6.83 -21.40
C GLN A 38 -8.31 -8.17 -21.29
N VAL A 39 -7.11 -8.16 -20.70
CA VAL A 39 -6.29 -9.38 -20.46
C VAL A 39 -6.94 -10.34 -19.48
N ASN A 40 -7.75 -9.83 -18.54
CA ASN A 40 -8.45 -10.66 -17.57
C ASN A 40 -9.69 -11.33 -18.18
N GLU A 41 -10.25 -10.77 -19.26
CA GLU A 41 -11.33 -11.36 -20.05
C GLU A 41 -10.80 -12.35 -21.09
N ASP A 42 -9.75 -11.95 -21.80
CA ASP A 42 -9.08 -12.74 -22.82
C ASP A 42 -7.56 -12.55 -22.71
N GLU A 43 -6.85 -13.60 -22.30
CA GLU A 43 -5.40 -13.52 -22.17
C GLU A 43 -4.66 -13.45 -23.53
N GLU A 44 -5.31 -13.85 -24.65
CA GLU A 44 -4.72 -13.86 -26.00
C GLU A 44 -4.42 -12.45 -26.52
N VAL A 45 -5.07 -11.42 -25.96
CA VAL A 45 -4.79 -10.01 -26.31
C VAL A 45 -3.32 -9.63 -26.14
N LEU A 46 -2.59 -10.31 -25.25
CA LEU A 46 -1.15 -10.10 -25.04
C LEU A 46 -0.27 -10.55 -26.21
N GLU A 47 -0.82 -11.30 -27.16
CA GLU A 47 -0.11 -11.76 -28.35
C GLU A 47 -0.01 -10.68 -29.44
N TYR A 48 -0.91 -9.69 -29.42
CA TYR A 48 -1.01 -8.68 -30.48
C TYR A 48 -1.21 -7.24 -29.98
N ILE A 49 -1.60 -7.03 -28.71
CA ILE A 49 -1.65 -5.72 -28.08
C ILE A 49 -0.45 -5.57 -27.12
N PRO A 50 0.39 -4.53 -27.27
CA PRO A 50 1.47 -4.28 -26.31
C PRO A 50 0.90 -4.13 -24.90
N ASN A 51 1.50 -4.82 -23.92
CA ASN A 51 0.98 -4.90 -22.54
C ASN A 51 0.65 -3.52 -21.93
N TYR A 52 1.46 -2.48 -22.19
CA TYR A 52 1.20 -1.14 -21.65
C TYR A 52 -0.03 -0.43 -22.26
N LYS A 53 -0.48 -0.87 -23.45
CA LYS A 53 -1.65 -0.31 -24.15
C LYS A 53 -2.98 -0.95 -23.74
N ILE A 54 -2.94 -2.10 -23.08
CA ILE A 54 -4.12 -2.80 -22.57
C ILE A 54 -4.96 -1.88 -21.69
N LYS A 55 -6.26 -1.81 -22.00
CA LYS A 55 -7.24 -0.99 -21.30
C LYS A 55 -8.02 -1.80 -20.26
N LEU A 56 -8.75 -1.09 -19.40
CA LEU A 56 -9.73 -1.69 -18.51
C LEU A 56 -10.87 -2.33 -19.31
N SER A 57 -11.50 -3.34 -18.72
CA SER A 57 -12.83 -3.78 -19.12
C SER A 57 -13.88 -2.76 -18.63
N GLU A 58 -15.12 -2.92 -19.09
CA GLU A 58 -16.23 -2.13 -18.56
C GLU A 58 -16.40 -2.36 -17.04
N LYS A 59 -16.29 -3.62 -16.61
CA LYS A 59 -16.31 -3.98 -15.18
C LYS A 59 -15.14 -3.37 -14.42
N GLY A 60 -13.94 -3.36 -14.98
CA GLY A 60 -12.78 -2.68 -14.40
C GLY A 60 -12.98 -1.18 -14.21
N SER A 61 -13.69 -0.53 -15.13
CA SER A 61 -14.03 0.90 -15.02
C SER A 61 -15.01 1.15 -13.86
N HIS A 62 -16.00 0.28 -13.66
CA HIS A 62 -16.91 0.35 -12.52
C HIS A 62 -16.18 0.10 -11.19
N GLN A 63 -15.33 -0.92 -11.13
CA GLN A 63 -14.49 -1.21 -9.96
C GLN A 63 -13.64 0.00 -9.55
N ALA A 64 -13.06 0.73 -10.52
CA ALA A 64 -12.25 1.92 -10.23
C ALA A 64 -13.07 3.01 -9.52
N LYS A 65 -14.29 3.27 -9.99
CA LYS A 65 -15.21 4.25 -9.37
C LYS A 65 -15.64 3.81 -7.97
N GLU A 66 -16.00 2.55 -7.78
CA GLU A 66 -16.38 2.02 -6.46
C GLU A 66 -15.22 2.09 -5.47
N THR A 67 -14.01 1.71 -5.89
CA THR A 67 -12.80 1.85 -5.07
C THR A 67 -12.52 3.31 -4.76
N GLY A 68 -12.75 4.23 -5.69
CA GLY A 68 -12.62 5.66 -5.44
C GLY A 68 -13.56 6.18 -4.36
N LEU A 69 -14.81 5.70 -4.30
CA LEU A 69 -15.76 6.06 -3.24
C LEU A 69 -15.26 5.56 -1.88
N LYS A 70 -14.83 4.30 -1.79
CA LYS A 70 -14.28 3.72 -0.55
C LYS A 70 -13.04 4.45 -0.07
N ILE A 71 -12.12 4.80 -0.97
CA ILE A 71 -10.91 5.56 -0.61
C ILE A 71 -11.27 6.98 -0.16
N ARG A 72 -12.25 7.62 -0.81
CA ARG A 72 -12.73 8.95 -0.40
C ARG A 72 -13.22 8.93 1.03
N ASP A 73 -13.98 7.91 1.42
CA ASP A 73 -14.52 7.77 2.77
C ASP A 73 -13.39 7.54 3.80
N ILE A 74 -12.30 6.86 3.42
CA ILE A 74 -11.10 6.69 4.27
C ILE A 74 -10.36 8.02 4.49
N VAL A 75 -10.27 8.86 3.46
CA VAL A 75 -9.49 10.12 3.53
C VAL A 75 -10.31 11.32 3.99
N SER A 76 -11.64 11.25 3.92
CA SER A 76 -12.56 12.34 4.26
C SER A 76 -13.36 11.98 5.51
N ASP A 77 -12.70 11.95 6.68
CA ASP A 77 -13.46 12.08 7.94
C ASP A 77 -14.16 13.45 7.91
N GLU A 78 -15.43 13.51 8.32
CA GLU A 78 -16.38 14.62 8.06
C GLU A 78 -15.92 16.01 8.52
N ASN A 79 -14.84 16.11 9.31
CA ASN A 79 -14.30 17.37 9.85
C ASN A 79 -12.82 17.66 9.48
N THR A 80 -12.20 16.86 8.62
CA THR A 80 -10.79 17.06 8.21
C THR A 80 -10.68 17.51 6.77
N ASN A 81 -10.04 18.65 6.56
CA ASN A 81 -9.61 19.06 5.23
C ASN A 81 -8.47 18.15 4.77
N CYS A 82 -8.55 17.64 3.54
CA CYS A 82 -7.64 16.61 3.05
C CYS A 82 -7.21 16.87 1.61
N LYS A 83 -5.93 16.56 1.35
CA LYS A 83 -5.30 16.69 0.04
C LYS A 83 -4.94 15.32 -0.48
N VAL A 84 -5.12 15.14 -1.79
CA VAL A 84 -4.84 13.90 -2.50
C VAL A 84 -3.88 14.17 -3.63
N PHE A 85 -2.75 13.46 -3.64
CA PHE A 85 -1.82 13.44 -4.76
C PHE A 85 -1.74 12.02 -5.32
N PHE A 86 -1.83 11.90 -6.65
CA PHE A 86 -1.75 10.60 -7.31
C PHE A 86 -0.36 10.34 -7.86
N TYR A 87 0.16 9.14 -7.64
CA TYR A 87 1.18 8.55 -8.50
C TYR A 87 0.57 7.45 -9.35
N VAL A 88 0.95 7.38 -10.62
CA VAL A 88 0.38 6.39 -11.54
C VAL A 88 1.45 5.76 -12.44
N SER A 89 1.36 4.46 -12.61
CA SER A 89 2.14 3.71 -13.59
C SER A 89 1.78 4.11 -15.03
N PRO A 90 2.71 4.11 -16.00
CA PRO A 90 2.45 4.59 -17.37
C PRO A 90 1.69 3.59 -18.27
N SER A 91 0.86 2.71 -17.71
CA SER A 91 0.01 1.78 -18.48
C SER A 91 -1.42 2.32 -18.62
N ASN A 92 -2.11 1.98 -19.72
CA ASN A 92 -3.48 2.48 -19.93
C ASN A 92 -4.43 2.03 -18.83
N ARG A 93 -4.45 0.73 -18.47
CA ARG A 93 -5.27 0.22 -17.36
C ARG A 93 -5.04 0.93 -16.03
N THR A 94 -3.81 1.33 -15.70
CA THR A 94 -3.54 2.08 -14.46
C THR A 94 -3.97 3.54 -14.56
N ARG A 95 -3.81 4.18 -15.72
CA ARG A 95 -4.30 5.55 -15.96
C ARG A 95 -5.82 5.61 -15.91
N GLU A 96 -6.51 4.67 -16.55
CA GLU A 96 -7.97 4.58 -16.54
C GLU A 96 -8.51 4.27 -15.13
N THR A 97 -7.82 3.40 -14.37
CA THR A 97 -8.17 3.15 -12.96
C THR A 97 -8.01 4.42 -12.12
N MET A 98 -6.90 5.14 -12.30
CA MET A 98 -6.63 6.39 -11.59
C MET A 98 -7.71 7.43 -11.89
N GLU A 99 -8.10 7.60 -13.15
CA GLU A 99 -9.13 8.57 -13.52
C GLU A 99 -10.49 8.20 -12.90
N GLY A 100 -10.88 6.92 -12.94
CA GLY A 100 -12.11 6.45 -12.28
C GLY A 100 -12.12 6.70 -10.76
N ILE A 101 -10.97 6.57 -10.09
CA ILE A 101 -10.82 6.92 -8.67
C ILE A 101 -10.86 8.44 -8.49
N ARG A 102 -10.14 9.20 -9.32
CA ARG A 102 -10.02 10.65 -9.24
C ARG A 102 -11.36 11.36 -9.40
N GLU A 103 -12.24 10.84 -10.28
CA GLU A 103 -13.59 11.35 -10.51
C GLU A 103 -14.47 11.36 -9.24
N THR A 104 -14.16 10.57 -8.22
CA THR A 104 -14.94 10.52 -6.97
C THR A 104 -14.60 11.66 -6.00
N PHE A 105 -13.49 12.36 -6.23
CA PHE A 105 -13.02 13.48 -5.42
C PHE A 105 -13.46 14.80 -6.02
N SER A 106 -13.68 15.80 -5.16
CA SER A 106 -13.85 17.18 -5.64
C SER A 106 -12.51 17.69 -6.19
N LYS A 107 -12.57 18.59 -7.17
CA LYS A 107 -11.37 19.08 -7.87
C LYS A 107 -10.39 19.78 -6.94
N GLU A 108 -10.89 20.39 -5.88
CA GLU A 108 -10.12 21.15 -4.89
C GLU A 108 -9.28 20.23 -3.99
N LYS A 109 -9.72 18.98 -3.78
CA LYS A 109 -8.98 18.00 -2.97
C LYS A 109 -7.83 17.36 -3.72
N VAL A 110 -7.88 17.32 -5.06
CA VAL A 110 -6.84 16.69 -5.89
C VAL A 110 -5.77 17.72 -6.25
N ILE A 111 -4.63 17.64 -5.58
CA ILE A 111 -3.56 18.63 -5.72
C ILE A 111 -2.57 18.32 -6.84
N GLY A 112 -2.59 17.11 -7.39
CA GLY A 112 -1.74 16.76 -8.53
C GLY A 112 -1.72 15.28 -8.88
N VAL A 113 -1.10 15.00 -10.04
CA VAL A 113 -0.85 13.66 -10.57
C VAL A 113 0.58 13.61 -11.09
N GLY A 114 1.35 12.62 -10.64
CA GLY A 114 2.68 12.29 -11.13
C GLY A 114 2.69 10.94 -11.83
N GLU A 115 3.03 10.91 -13.11
CA GLU A 115 3.30 9.65 -13.80
C GLU A 115 4.71 9.15 -13.46
N GLU A 116 4.83 7.87 -13.12
CA GLU A 116 6.10 7.29 -12.66
C GLU A 116 6.42 5.97 -13.37
N CYS A 117 7.45 6.02 -14.21
CA CYS A 117 7.96 4.87 -14.97
C CYS A 117 8.56 3.78 -14.10
N ARG A 118 8.87 3.99 -12.82
CA ARG A 118 9.35 2.93 -11.93
C ARG A 118 8.22 2.10 -11.32
N LEU A 119 6.96 2.49 -11.53
CA LEU A 119 5.76 1.78 -11.04
C LEU A 119 5.12 0.84 -12.08
N ARG A 120 5.81 0.50 -13.17
CA ARG A 120 5.33 -0.45 -14.21
C ARG A 120 5.19 -1.86 -13.66
N GLU A 121 4.36 -2.67 -14.30
CA GLU A 121 4.34 -4.11 -14.09
C GLU A 121 5.69 -4.74 -14.46
N GLN A 122 5.99 -5.90 -13.88
CA GLN A 122 7.10 -6.74 -14.31
C GLN A 122 7.04 -7.00 -15.82
N HIS A 123 8.17 -6.81 -16.48
CA HIS A 123 8.28 -7.08 -17.91
C HIS A 123 8.33 -8.58 -18.17
N PHE A 124 7.41 -9.10 -19.00
CA PHE A 124 7.37 -10.51 -19.42
C PHE A 124 7.84 -10.70 -20.88
N GLY A 125 8.70 -9.80 -21.36
CA GLY A 125 9.06 -9.72 -22.77
C GLY A 125 8.03 -8.91 -23.57
N ASN A 126 8.08 -9.04 -24.89
CA ASN A 126 7.24 -8.30 -25.83
C ASN A 126 5.81 -8.89 -25.89
N PHE A 127 5.41 -9.44 -27.03
CA PHE A 127 4.16 -10.20 -27.15
C PHE A 127 4.28 -11.56 -26.47
N GLN A 128 3.22 -11.98 -25.78
CA GLN A 128 3.25 -13.13 -24.88
C GLN A 128 2.30 -14.22 -25.36
N GLU A 129 2.83 -15.19 -26.11
CA GLU A 129 2.10 -16.39 -26.51
C GLU A 129 1.56 -17.14 -25.27
N VAL A 130 0.27 -17.50 -25.31
CA VAL A 130 -0.44 -18.09 -24.15
C VAL A 130 0.27 -19.34 -23.63
N GLU A 131 0.65 -20.27 -24.50
CA GLU A 131 1.29 -21.53 -24.09
C GLU A 131 2.70 -21.33 -23.53
N LYS A 132 3.48 -20.39 -24.09
CA LYS A 132 4.80 -20.02 -23.55
C LYS A 132 4.64 -19.38 -22.17
N ARG A 133 3.65 -18.49 -22.00
CA ARG A 133 3.36 -17.82 -20.72
C ARG A 133 2.91 -18.83 -19.65
N LYS A 134 2.07 -19.81 -19.99
CA LYS A 134 1.70 -20.91 -19.08
C LYS A 134 2.93 -21.70 -18.59
N LYS A 135 3.85 -22.04 -19.49
CA LYS A 135 5.12 -22.71 -19.13
C LYS A 135 5.97 -21.84 -18.20
N ILE A 136 6.11 -20.55 -18.51
CA ILE A 136 6.84 -19.59 -17.66
C ILE A 136 6.20 -19.52 -16.26
N LYS A 137 4.87 -19.40 -16.16
CA LYS A 137 4.15 -19.36 -14.87
C LYS A 137 4.45 -20.61 -14.04
N LYS A 138 4.38 -21.81 -14.63
CA LYS A 138 4.71 -23.09 -13.95
C LYS A 138 6.16 -23.14 -13.45
N THR A 139 7.11 -22.79 -14.31
CA THR A 139 8.54 -22.80 -13.94
C THR A 139 8.83 -21.80 -12.82
N ARG A 140 8.25 -20.59 -12.91
CA ARG A 140 8.38 -19.55 -11.89
C ARG A 140 7.89 -20.01 -10.52
N MET A 141 6.74 -20.68 -10.45
CA MET A 141 6.21 -21.21 -9.18
C MET A 141 7.15 -22.22 -8.54
N ARG A 142 7.82 -23.06 -9.33
CA ARG A 142 8.79 -24.04 -8.83
C ARG A 142 10.14 -23.42 -8.43
N TYR A 143 10.59 -22.40 -9.17
CA TYR A 143 11.90 -21.78 -8.96
C TYR A 143 11.91 -20.80 -7.78
N GLY A 144 10.80 -20.11 -7.55
CA GLY A 144 10.70 -19.02 -6.59
C GLY A 144 10.38 -17.70 -7.28
N LYS A 145 9.41 -16.97 -6.74
CA LYS A 145 8.84 -15.76 -7.35
C LYS A 145 9.88 -14.64 -7.41
N PHE A 146 10.76 -14.56 -6.41
CA PHE A 146 11.68 -13.43 -6.27
C PHE A 146 12.81 -13.46 -7.31
N PHE A 147 13.52 -14.59 -7.38
CA PHE A 147 14.74 -14.74 -8.19
C PHE A 147 14.52 -15.24 -9.62
N TYR A 148 13.33 -15.77 -9.94
CA TYR A 148 13.07 -16.24 -11.29
C TYR A 148 13.08 -15.07 -12.29
N ARG A 149 13.92 -15.18 -13.31
CA ARG A 149 13.99 -14.24 -14.44
C ARG A 149 13.12 -14.72 -15.59
N VAL A 150 12.16 -13.90 -16.00
CA VAL A 150 11.37 -14.17 -17.20
C VAL A 150 12.29 -14.02 -18.44
N PRO A 151 12.23 -14.94 -19.43
CA PRO A 151 12.97 -14.78 -20.68
C PRO A 151 12.68 -13.43 -21.34
N ASP A 152 13.74 -12.71 -21.74
CA ASP A 152 13.66 -11.34 -22.31
C ASP A 152 12.90 -10.32 -21.43
N GLY A 153 12.80 -10.62 -20.13
CA GLY A 153 12.01 -9.89 -19.17
C GLY A 153 12.75 -9.59 -17.86
N GLU A 154 11.95 -9.19 -16.88
CA GLU A 154 12.40 -8.85 -15.53
C GLU A 154 12.23 -10.07 -14.61
N SER A 155 13.06 -10.13 -13.58
CA SER A 155 12.82 -10.87 -12.34
C SER A 155 12.15 -9.93 -11.32
N SER A 156 11.60 -10.48 -10.23
CA SER A 156 11.07 -9.60 -9.17
C SER A 156 12.17 -8.78 -8.50
N ALA A 157 13.43 -9.25 -8.51
CA ALA A 157 14.58 -8.49 -8.03
C ALA A 157 14.84 -7.21 -8.86
N ASP A 158 14.74 -7.25 -10.19
CA ASP A 158 14.91 -6.02 -11.00
C ASP A 158 13.77 -5.03 -10.75
N VAL A 159 12.56 -5.55 -10.53
CA VAL A 159 11.41 -4.72 -10.15
C VAL A 159 11.64 -4.09 -8.77
N TYR A 160 12.17 -4.84 -7.81
CA TYR A 160 12.53 -4.36 -6.48
C TYR A 160 13.53 -3.20 -6.53
N ASP A 161 14.55 -3.30 -7.40
CA ASP A 161 15.57 -2.25 -7.54
C ASP A 161 14.96 -0.93 -8.03
N ARG A 162 14.17 -0.96 -9.11
CA ARG A 162 13.53 0.27 -9.60
C ARG A 162 12.48 0.84 -8.64
N VAL A 163 11.75 -0.02 -7.91
CA VAL A 163 10.83 0.42 -6.85
C VAL A 163 11.59 1.04 -5.68
N SER A 164 12.77 0.52 -5.33
CA SER A 164 13.64 1.12 -4.32
C SER A 164 14.06 2.54 -4.71
N THR A 165 14.47 2.76 -5.96
CA THR A 165 14.80 4.11 -6.45
C THR A 165 13.57 5.03 -6.47
N PHE A 166 12.38 4.51 -6.78
CA PHE A 166 11.14 5.30 -6.66
C PHE A 166 10.93 5.78 -5.22
N LEU A 167 11.08 4.88 -4.25
CA LEU A 167 10.93 5.21 -2.84
C LEU A 167 11.92 6.29 -2.39
N GLU A 168 13.17 6.25 -2.84
CA GLU A 168 14.14 7.33 -2.59
C GLU A 168 13.65 8.69 -3.14
N GLY A 169 13.08 8.69 -4.34
CA GLY A 169 12.48 9.89 -4.93
C GLY A 169 11.26 10.38 -4.14
N LEU A 170 10.42 9.44 -3.69
CA LEU A 170 9.25 9.72 -2.88
C LEU A 170 9.63 10.36 -1.54
N TRP A 171 10.66 9.84 -0.87
CA TRP A 171 11.19 10.44 0.36
C TRP A 171 11.67 11.88 0.14
N ARG A 172 12.39 12.13 -0.96
CA ARG A 172 12.82 13.51 -1.33
C ARG A 172 11.64 14.44 -1.61
N ASP A 173 10.61 13.95 -2.28
CA ASP A 173 9.38 14.71 -2.53
C ASP A 173 8.69 15.09 -1.20
N MET A 174 8.66 14.17 -0.21
CA MET A 174 8.14 14.44 1.14
C MET A 174 9.01 15.45 1.92
N GLU A 175 10.34 15.30 1.87
CA GLU A 175 11.28 16.19 2.58
C GLU A 175 11.30 17.61 2.01
N SER A 176 11.18 17.77 0.70
CA SER A 176 11.16 19.06 0.01
C SER A 176 9.83 19.81 0.11
N ASN A 177 8.84 19.24 0.83
CA ASN A 177 7.49 19.77 0.97
C ASN A 177 6.79 20.05 -0.36
N LYS A 178 7.08 19.23 -1.39
CA LYS A 178 6.56 19.38 -2.76
C LYS A 178 5.03 19.45 -2.83
N PHE A 179 4.35 18.85 -1.85
CA PHE A 179 2.90 18.71 -1.81
C PHE A 179 2.19 19.82 -1.03
N SER A 180 2.94 20.71 -0.38
CA SER A 180 2.37 21.80 0.41
C SER A 180 2.75 23.14 -0.21
N ASN A 181 1.74 23.94 -0.53
CA ASN A 181 1.95 25.30 -1.01
C ASN A 181 2.15 26.30 0.14
N ASP A 182 1.79 25.93 1.37
CA ASP A 182 1.83 26.78 2.55
C ASP A 182 2.32 25.99 3.78
N PRO A 183 3.33 26.45 4.54
CA PRO A 183 3.77 25.81 5.79
C PRO A 183 2.71 25.80 6.92
N SER A 184 1.65 26.59 6.81
CA SER A 184 0.52 26.64 7.75
C SER A 184 -0.63 25.69 7.40
N ASP A 185 -0.49 24.96 6.30
CA ASP A 185 -1.44 23.97 5.83
C ASP A 185 -1.56 22.82 6.83
N THR A 186 -2.71 22.72 7.50
CA THR A 186 -3.01 21.65 8.46
C THR A 186 -3.74 20.48 7.82
N ASP A 187 -3.84 20.47 6.48
CA ASP A 187 -4.58 19.45 5.75
C ASP A 187 -3.85 18.10 5.77
N ASP A 188 -4.62 17.04 5.93
CA ASP A 188 -4.08 15.70 5.84
C ASP A 188 -3.70 15.37 4.40
N LEU A 189 -2.40 15.21 4.13
CA LEU A 189 -1.89 14.74 2.84
C LEU A 189 -2.08 13.21 2.70
N ASN A 190 -2.68 12.78 1.60
CA ASN A 190 -2.87 11.38 1.25
C ASN A 190 -2.29 11.13 -0.15
N LEU A 191 -1.39 10.15 -0.26
CA LEU A 191 -0.85 9.71 -1.55
C LEU A 191 -1.63 8.48 -2.03
N ILE A 192 -2.12 8.51 -3.26
CA ILE A 192 -2.75 7.36 -3.91
C ILE A 192 -1.84 6.89 -5.04
N ILE A 193 -1.34 5.66 -4.94
CA ILE A 193 -0.39 5.08 -5.89
C ILE A 193 -1.09 3.97 -6.67
N VAL A 194 -1.42 4.23 -7.94
CA VAL A 194 -2.10 3.26 -8.82
C VAL A 194 -1.07 2.49 -9.65
N SER A 195 -0.97 1.19 -9.40
CA SER A 195 0.07 0.31 -9.95
C SER A 195 -0.46 -1.10 -10.18
N HIS A 196 0.43 -2.10 -10.13
CA HIS A 196 0.17 -3.50 -10.48
C HIS A 196 0.48 -4.43 -9.33
N GLY A 197 -0.03 -5.67 -9.39
CA GLY A 197 -0.04 -6.59 -8.25
C GLY A 197 1.35 -6.86 -7.67
N LEU A 198 2.29 -7.31 -8.51
CA LEU A 198 3.66 -7.60 -8.06
C LEU A 198 4.40 -6.34 -7.57
N THR A 199 4.21 -5.22 -8.27
CA THR A 199 4.89 -3.97 -7.93
C THR A 199 4.46 -3.46 -6.55
N ILE A 200 3.18 -3.60 -6.20
CA ILE A 200 2.66 -3.27 -4.86
C ILE A 200 3.31 -4.15 -3.78
N LEU A 201 3.48 -5.45 -4.03
CA LEU A 201 4.13 -6.33 -3.06
C LEU A 201 5.60 -5.96 -2.84
N LEU A 202 6.32 -5.62 -3.90
CA LEU A 202 7.72 -5.21 -3.80
C LEU A 202 7.88 -3.83 -3.18
N PHE A 203 6.92 -2.93 -3.39
CA PHE A 203 6.82 -1.68 -2.63
C PHE A 203 6.72 -1.97 -1.14
N LEU A 204 5.79 -2.85 -0.72
CA LEU A 204 5.60 -3.20 0.69
C LEU A 204 6.83 -3.89 1.28
N MET A 205 7.41 -4.83 0.53
CA MET A 205 8.65 -5.52 0.92
C MET A 205 9.76 -4.51 1.21
N LYS A 206 10.00 -3.57 0.30
CA LYS A 206 11.03 -2.55 0.48
C LYS A 206 10.67 -1.58 1.61
N TRP A 207 9.40 -1.17 1.70
CA TRP A 207 8.92 -0.21 2.70
C TRP A 207 9.09 -0.73 4.13
N PHE A 208 8.71 -1.99 4.37
CA PHE A 208 8.77 -2.62 5.68
C PHE A 208 10.05 -3.41 5.93
N ASN A 209 10.98 -3.41 4.96
CA ASN A 209 12.22 -4.18 5.00
C ASN A 209 11.97 -5.68 5.28
N TRP A 210 10.97 -6.24 4.60
CA TRP A 210 10.66 -7.67 4.68
C TRP A 210 11.70 -8.50 3.93
N THR A 211 11.94 -9.71 4.41
CA THR A 211 12.88 -10.64 3.77
C THR A 211 12.29 -11.22 2.48
N VAL A 212 13.14 -11.86 1.67
CA VAL A 212 12.69 -12.55 0.46
C VAL A 212 11.69 -13.65 0.81
N GLU A 213 11.96 -14.43 1.86
CA GLU A 213 11.11 -15.52 2.30
C GLU A 213 9.72 -15.02 2.73
N GLN A 214 9.67 -13.88 3.44
CA GLN A 214 8.42 -13.22 3.79
C GLN A 214 7.67 -12.75 2.54
N PHE A 215 8.38 -12.17 1.56
CA PHE A 215 7.79 -11.75 0.30
C PHE A 215 7.21 -12.92 -0.52
N GLU A 216 7.88 -14.07 -0.54
CA GLU A 216 7.41 -15.24 -1.29
C GLU A 216 6.10 -15.82 -0.75
N GLY A 217 5.78 -15.58 0.53
CA GLY A 217 4.50 -15.93 1.12
C GLY A 217 3.35 -14.99 0.74
N LEU A 218 3.61 -13.82 0.15
CA LEU A 218 2.60 -12.80 -0.11
C LEU A 218 1.73 -13.11 -1.34
N THR A 219 0.44 -12.84 -1.23
CA THR A 219 -0.52 -12.92 -2.33
C THR A 219 -0.69 -11.55 -3.02
N ASN A 220 -0.80 -11.58 -4.35
CA ASN A 220 -1.07 -10.37 -5.13
C ASN A 220 -2.44 -9.78 -4.73
N PRO A 221 -2.58 -8.45 -4.63
CA PRO A 221 -3.89 -7.81 -4.47
C PRO A 221 -4.82 -8.18 -5.64
N GLY A 222 -6.12 -8.31 -5.39
CA GLY A 222 -7.14 -8.42 -6.45
C GLY A 222 -7.28 -7.14 -7.29
N ASN A 223 -8.01 -7.20 -8.40
CA ASN A 223 -8.29 -6.02 -9.23
C ASN A 223 -9.00 -4.94 -8.41
N CYS A 224 -8.54 -3.68 -8.50
CA CYS A 224 -9.03 -2.55 -7.69
C CYS A 224 -8.96 -2.74 -6.16
N GLU A 225 -8.28 -3.79 -5.67
CA GLU A 225 -7.93 -3.91 -4.26
C GLU A 225 -6.91 -2.84 -3.89
N TYR A 226 -7.07 -2.28 -2.69
CA TYR A 226 -6.18 -1.27 -2.16
C TYR A 226 -5.62 -1.64 -0.78
N ARG A 227 -4.41 -1.17 -0.49
CA ARG A 227 -3.73 -1.33 0.79
C ARG A 227 -3.36 0.04 1.32
N VAL A 228 -3.76 0.30 2.56
CA VAL A 228 -3.60 1.61 3.23
C VAL A 228 -2.49 1.50 4.25
N LEU A 229 -1.41 2.23 4.00
CA LEU A 229 -0.38 2.49 4.98
C LEU A 229 -0.73 3.83 5.63
N GLN A 230 -1.04 3.84 6.92
CA GLN A 230 -1.27 5.09 7.66
C GLN A 230 -0.14 5.32 8.66
N LEU A 231 0.27 6.59 8.81
CA LEU A 231 1.25 7.02 9.79
C LEU A 231 0.71 6.76 11.21
N GLY A 232 1.42 5.93 11.97
CA GLY A 232 1.12 5.60 13.36
C GLY A 232 1.65 6.64 14.36
N HIS A 233 1.50 6.35 15.66
CA HIS A 233 1.84 7.29 16.74
C HIS A 233 3.33 7.67 16.82
N ASN A 234 4.21 6.80 16.31
CA ASN A 234 5.66 7.00 16.30
C ASN A 234 6.20 7.47 14.94
N GLU A 235 5.34 8.03 14.08
CA GLU A 235 5.70 8.41 12.70
C GLU A 235 6.17 7.21 11.86
N GLU A 236 5.77 6.00 12.24
CA GLU A 236 5.97 4.77 11.47
C GLU A 236 4.67 4.40 10.77
N TYR A 237 4.72 4.15 9.48
CA TYR A 237 3.54 3.68 8.74
C TYR A 237 3.16 2.26 9.15
N SER A 238 1.86 1.96 9.13
CA SER A 238 1.34 0.63 9.44
C SER A 238 0.15 0.28 8.55
N LEU A 239 0.05 -1.00 8.20
CA LEU A 239 -1.15 -1.60 7.59
C LEU A 239 -2.24 -1.90 8.63
N ALA A 240 -1.89 -2.12 9.90
CA ALA A 240 -2.82 -2.59 10.93
C ALA A 240 -3.82 -1.53 11.43
N ILE A 241 -3.78 -0.31 10.89
CA ILE A 241 -4.71 0.77 11.24
C ILE A 241 -6.04 0.64 10.49
N HIS A 242 -5.99 0.26 9.21
CA HIS A 242 -7.17 0.15 8.34
C HIS A 242 -7.53 -1.28 7.96
N HIS A 243 -6.65 -2.24 8.22
CA HIS A 243 -6.81 -3.63 7.79
C HIS A 243 -6.88 -4.55 9.00
N LYS A 244 -7.87 -5.45 8.98
CA LYS A 244 -8.07 -6.45 10.04
C LYS A 244 -6.98 -7.52 9.96
N VAL A 245 -6.73 -8.18 11.09
CA VAL A 245 -5.72 -9.26 11.17
C VAL A 245 -6.00 -10.37 10.16
N ASP A 246 -7.25 -10.77 9.97
CA ASP A 246 -7.61 -11.83 9.03
C ASP A 246 -7.34 -11.44 7.57
N GLU A 247 -7.48 -10.16 7.23
CA GLU A 247 -7.13 -9.64 5.90
C GLU A 247 -5.61 -9.71 5.70
N LEU A 248 -4.83 -9.30 6.70
CA LEU A 248 -3.36 -9.40 6.65
C LEU A 248 -2.89 -10.85 6.49
N LYS A 249 -3.53 -11.80 7.19
CA LYS A 249 -3.26 -13.24 7.03
C LYS A 249 -3.61 -13.73 5.63
N LYS A 250 -4.76 -13.32 5.08
CA LYS A 250 -5.17 -13.64 3.70
C LYS A 250 -4.18 -13.10 2.66
N TRP A 251 -3.52 -11.98 2.96
CA TRP A 251 -2.44 -11.44 2.13
C TRP A 251 -1.11 -12.18 2.25
N GLY A 252 -1.02 -13.17 3.13
CA GLY A 252 0.17 -13.99 3.34
C GLY A 252 1.17 -13.41 4.35
N LEU A 253 0.78 -12.41 5.15
CA LEU A 253 1.65 -11.92 6.21
C LEU A 253 1.79 -12.98 7.31
N SER A 254 3.03 -13.26 7.72
CA SER A 254 3.29 -14.13 8.87
C SER A 254 2.90 -13.44 10.19
N GLU A 255 2.76 -14.23 11.26
CA GLU A 255 2.45 -13.69 12.60
C GLU A 255 3.46 -12.62 13.04
N GLN A 256 4.75 -12.81 12.75
CA GLN A 256 5.80 -11.84 13.05
C GLN A 256 5.60 -10.51 12.28
N MET A 257 5.22 -10.59 11.01
CA MET A 257 4.94 -9.39 10.20
C MET A 257 3.73 -8.64 10.75
N ILE A 258 2.67 -9.37 11.13
CA ILE A 258 1.45 -8.79 11.69
C ILE A 258 1.73 -8.12 13.04
N GLU A 259 2.53 -8.74 13.90
CA GLU A 259 2.94 -8.15 15.18
C GLU A 259 3.74 -6.86 14.97
N ASP A 260 4.65 -6.84 13.99
CA ASP A 260 5.38 -5.62 13.61
C ASP A 260 4.40 -4.52 13.13
N GLN A 261 3.40 -4.86 12.31
CA GLN A 261 2.39 -3.88 11.88
C GLN A 261 1.59 -3.32 13.07
N LYS A 262 1.17 -4.17 14.02
CA LYS A 262 0.48 -3.73 15.24
C LYS A 262 1.35 -2.80 16.09
N ARG A 263 2.64 -3.14 16.25
CA ARG A 263 3.63 -2.32 16.97
C ARG A 263 3.77 -0.93 16.32
N ARG A 264 3.88 -0.86 14.99
CA ARG A 264 3.98 0.41 14.24
C ARG A 264 2.73 1.28 14.40
N ALA A 265 1.55 0.68 14.46
CA ALA A 265 0.29 1.42 14.64
C ALA A 265 0.19 2.10 16.03
N CYS A 266 0.54 1.36 17.09
CA CYS A 266 0.35 1.79 18.49
C CYS A 266 1.55 2.52 19.11
N GLY A 267 2.77 2.31 18.58
CA GLY A 267 4.01 2.74 19.23
C GLY A 267 4.35 1.91 20.48
N SER A 268 5.56 2.10 21.02
CA SER A 268 6.10 1.35 22.17
C SER A 268 5.40 1.60 23.52
N LEU A 269 4.47 2.56 23.61
CA LEU A 269 3.59 2.72 24.79
C LEU A 269 2.39 1.76 24.81
N GLY A 270 2.16 1.00 23.73
CA GLY A 270 1.00 0.10 23.58
C GLY A 270 1.12 -1.26 24.28
N ILE A 271 2.25 -1.61 24.89
CA ILE A 271 2.45 -2.93 25.53
C ILE A 271 1.74 -3.01 26.92
N HIS A 272 1.28 -1.89 27.49
CA HIS A 272 0.60 -1.89 28.80
C HIS A 272 -0.79 -1.22 28.84
N LEU A 273 -1.22 -0.56 27.76
CA LEU A 273 -2.50 0.15 27.72
C LEU A 273 -3.16 -0.05 26.36
N ASN A 274 -3.77 -1.21 26.10
CA ASN A 274 -5.06 -1.34 25.39
C ASN A 274 -5.50 -2.79 25.15
N LEU A 275 -5.87 -3.48 26.23
CA LEU A 275 -6.77 -4.65 26.18
C LEU A 275 -8.26 -4.26 26.28
N LYS A 276 -8.58 -2.94 26.27
CA LYS A 276 -9.94 -2.41 26.39
C LYS A 276 -10.48 -1.71 25.15
N ARG A 277 -9.64 -1.21 24.23
CA ARG A 277 -10.11 -0.57 22.98
C ARG A 277 -10.25 -1.52 21.79
N LEU A 278 -9.74 -2.76 21.88
CA LEU A 278 -10.02 -3.83 20.92
C LEU A 278 -11.33 -4.60 21.23
N LYS A 279 -12.00 -4.34 22.35
CA LYS A 279 -13.23 -5.06 22.77
C LYS A 279 -14.53 -4.46 22.25
N CYS A 280 -14.48 -3.60 21.24
CA CYS A 280 -15.69 -3.00 20.63
C CYS A 280 -15.86 -3.47 19.18
N VAL A 281 -15.71 -4.77 18.91
CA VAL A 281 -16.18 -5.38 17.64
C VAL A 281 -16.65 -6.83 17.81
N ASP A 282 -16.31 -7.54 18.90
CA ASP A 282 -16.75 -8.94 19.08
C ASP A 282 -18.05 -9.05 19.87
N ALA A 283 -19.19 -9.24 19.18
CA ALA A 283 -20.31 -10.07 19.65
C ALA A 283 -21.46 -10.10 18.62
N THR A 284 -21.46 -11.10 17.74
CA THR A 284 -22.63 -11.99 17.49
C THR A 284 -22.12 -13.19 16.68
N SER A 285 -21.72 -14.23 17.40
CA SER A 285 -21.64 -15.60 16.90
C SER A 285 -23.05 -16.17 16.85
N ASP A 286 -23.47 -16.70 15.71
CA ASP A 286 -24.40 -17.82 15.66
C ASP A 286 -23.90 -18.82 14.61
N ASP A 287 -23.81 -20.06 15.07
CA ASP A 287 -23.31 -21.23 14.37
C ASP A 287 -24.20 -21.59 13.17
N ASN A 288 -23.57 -21.98 12.06
CA ASN A 288 -23.97 -23.18 11.31
C ASN A 288 -22.86 -23.56 10.32
N VAL A 289 -22.27 -24.72 10.60
CA VAL A 289 -21.32 -25.44 9.76
C VAL A 289 -22.13 -26.20 8.72
N GLU A 290 -21.98 -25.86 7.43
CA GLU A 290 -22.21 -26.81 6.34
C GLU A 290 -21.14 -26.67 5.26
N ASP A 291 -20.77 -27.84 4.78
CA ASP A 291 -19.67 -28.26 3.92
C ASP A 291 -19.84 -27.82 2.46
N LEU A 292 -18.82 -27.18 1.86
CA LEU A 292 -18.62 -27.15 0.41
C LEU A 292 -17.12 -27.09 0.10
N THR A 293 -16.58 -28.26 -0.22
CA THR A 293 -15.35 -28.45 -0.99
C THR A 293 -15.62 -28.17 -2.47
N GLU A 294 -14.57 -27.81 -3.22
CA GLU A 294 -14.54 -27.44 -4.66
C GLU A 294 -14.70 -25.95 -5.01
N GLU A 295 -13.63 -25.15 -4.82
CA GLU A 295 -13.31 -23.98 -5.66
C GLU A 295 -11.88 -23.46 -5.39
N LYS A 296 -10.87 -24.32 -5.63
CA LYS A 296 -9.45 -23.92 -5.53
C LYS A 296 -8.74 -24.15 -6.85
N GLU A 297 -9.05 -23.37 -7.88
CA GLU A 297 -8.19 -23.36 -9.08
C GLU A 297 -8.07 -22.04 -9.86
N ASN A 298 -8.73 -20.93 -9.48
CA ASN A 298 -8.72 -19.69 -10.29
C ASN A 298 -8.13 -18.42 -9.65
N VAL A 299 -7.40 -18.49 -8.53
CA VAL A 299 -6.92 -17.26 -7.81
C VAL A 299 -5.41 -17.00 -7.94
N ILE A 300 -4.64 -17.85 -8.65
CA ILE A 300 -3.17 -17.68 -8.77
C ILE A 300 -2.75 -17.00 -10.09
N LEU A 301 -3.70 -16.57 -10.94
CA LEU A 301 -3.39 -16.18 -12.32
C LEU A 301 -3.32 -14.67 -12.62
N ASN A 302 -3.59 -13.78 -11.66
CA ASN A 302 -3.57 -12.32 -11.89
C ASN A 302 -2.52 -11.57 -11.07
#